data_AF-A0A7L7VU15-F1
#
_entry.id   AF-A0A7L7VU15-F1
#
_cell.length_a   1.000
_cell.length_b   1.000
_cell.length_c   1.000
_cell.angle_alpha   90.00
_cell.angle_beta   90.00
_cell.angle_gamma   90.00
#
_symmetry.space_group_name_H-M   'P 1'
#
loop_
_entity.id
_entity.type
_entity.pdbx_description
1 polymer ?
#
loop_
_entity_poly.entity_id
_entity_poly.type
_entity_poly.pdbx_seq_one_letter_code
_entity_poly.pdbx_strand_id
1 'polypeptide(L)'
;MTQEEVRGRIEAFVADFHTGWQRSGTSPGMFSFDPAVFEAWAAELAGLVATHGTPGMRTGQEGALSSSPAHHPDAEQITDVELHEDTATVRSVMEAAGSTTHYYEYQLLRGEDGWRISRLSAFLDPPGKPLIDPAAAEALLLGATPDAVLPQLPAHLELNIPGLFTAGRVVAPFGEPVPLDVLHVGELTSASGVLTVLDLGFVDAHFVPLARRIIPGTYSVEVATAADMTVAVRLRLSEAPAASWHPAEFTNGTNGVGVDAGNVALLDAGALVNCQAQRVEQLFQERIGLLMEVPGTAFALDGGAVDAVMVSSGYGDGHYPCYWGVAAEGSLTSLVVDFRVLAENILRTSRVPFQPGPVSTPELAGHELQITADGGQFVFSSRGEDITGLRVLAPDGALLMDGGQLGTFMTGGITSKTWKPDAPPPPGSVVEVTEYLGYRHL
;
A
#
# COMPACT_ATOMS: atom_id res chain seq x y z
N MET A 1 -43.22 12.41 -9.45
CA MET A 1 -42.02 11.69 -9.89
C MET A 1 -41.70 10.67 -8.81
N THR A 2 -41.44 9.44 -9.22
CA THR A 2 -41.51 8.25 -8.35
C THR A 2 -40.13 7.61 -8.18
N GLN A 3 -39.96 6.82 -7.11
CA GLN A 3 -38.77 5.97 -6.94
C GLN A 3 -38.52 5.04 -8.15
N GLU A 4 -39.57 4.72 -8.93
CA GLU A 4 -39.46 3.90 -10.14
C GLU A 4 -38.66 4.59 -11.26
N GLU A 5 -38.78 5.92 -11.41
CA GLU A 5 -38.02 6.66 -12.43
C GLU A 5 -36.52 6.66 -12.10
N VAL A 6 -36.18 6.82 -10.81
CA VAL A 6 -34.79 6.77 -10.32
C VAL A 6 -34.23 5.35 -10.47
N ARG A 7 -35.00 4.33 -10.08
CA ARG A 7 -34.64 2.92 -10.25
C ARG A 7 -34.37 2.59 -11.72
N GLY A 8 -35.28 2.97 -12.62
CA GLY A 8 -35.13 2.73 -14.05
C GLY A 8 -33.91 3.42 -14.66
N ARG A 9 -33.49 4.57 -14.13
CA ARG A 9 -32.23 5.22 -14.54
C ARG A 9 -31.01 4.38 -14.18
N ILE A 10 -30.96 3.81 -12.96
CA ILE A 10 -29.83 2.96 -12.54
C ILE A 10 -29.83 1.63 -13.30
N GLU A 11 -30.99 0.99 -13.48
CA GLU A 11 -31.10 -0.23 -14.28
C GLU A 11 -30.65 -0.03 -15.73
N ALA A 12 -30.98 1.11 -16.34
CA ALA A 12 -30.51 1.48 -17.67
C ALA A 12 -28.99 1.70 -17.70
N PHE A 13 -28.42 2.39 -16.72
CA PHE A 13 -26.97 2.56 -16.58
C PHE A 13 -26.25 1.21 -16.49
N VAL A 14 -26.73 0.29 -15.63
CA VAL A 14 -26.14 -1.04 -15.44
C VAL A 14 -26.18 -1.86 -16.73
N ALA A 15 -27.30 -1.83 -17.46
CA ALA A 15 -27.43 -2.53 -18.73
C ALA A 15 -26.48 -1.97 -19.82
N ASP A 16 -26.39 -0.64 -19.92
CA ASP A 16 -25.53 0.03 -20.90
C ASP A 16 -24.04 -0.15 -20.56
N PHE A 17 -23.68 -0.09 -19.26
CA PHE A 17 -22.33 -0.39 -18.78
C PHE A 17 -21.92 -1.80 -19.21
N HIS A 18 -22.75 -2.80 -18.90
CA HIS A 18 -22.47 -4.19 -19.24
C HIS A 18 -22.29 -4.39 -20.75
N THR A 19 -23.15 -3.77 -21.55
CA THR A 19 -23.07 -3.83 -23.02
C THR A 19 -21.78 -3.18 -23.53
N GLY A 20 -21.36 -2.04 -22.96
CA GLY A 20 -20.07 -1.40 -23.28
C GLY A 20 -18.88 -2.28 -22.88
N TRP A 21 -18.92 -2.88 -21.69
CA TRP A 21 -17.88 -3.78 -21.20
C TRP A 21 -17.72 -5.00 -22.11
N GLN A 22 -18.81 -5.60 -22.60
CA GLN A 22 -18.74 -6.71 -23.56
C GLN A 22 -18.04 -6.33 -24.87
N ARG A 23 -18.11 -5.06 -25.29
CA ARG A 23 -17.46 -4.57 -26.51
C ARG A 23 -15.99 -4.25 -26.32
N SER A 24 -15.60 -3.63 -25.20
CA SER A 24 -14.25 -3.08 -25.03
C SER A 24 -13.67 -3.15 -23.62
N GLY A 25 -14.42 -3.60 -22.62
CA GLY A 25 -13.98 -3.65 -21.22
C GLY A 25 -13.33 -4.97 -20.79
N THR A 26 -13.26 -5.97 -21.68
CA THR A 26 -12.66 -7.28 -21.37
C THR A 26 -11.14 -7.22 -21.41
N SER A 27 -10.49 -7.74 -20.36
CA SER A 27 -9.02 -7.82 -20.33
C SER A 27 -8.48 -8.77 -21.42
N PRO A 28 -7.50 -8.34 -22.23
CA PRO A 28 -6.84 -9.21 -23.22
C PRO A 28 -5.90 -10.27 -22.60
N GLY A 29 -5.80 -10.30 -21.26
CA GLY A 29 -4.99 -11.25 -20.49
C GLY A 29 -4.00 -10.55 -19.56
N MET A 30 -3.57 -11.24 -18.50
CA MET A 30 -2.80 -10.70 -17.36
C MET A 30 -1.48 -10.00 -17.73
N PHE A 31 -0.90 -10.31 -18.90
CA PHE A 31 0.39 -9.77 -19.36
C PHE A 31 0.30 -9.03 -20.71
N SER A 32 -0.91 -8.73 -21.18
CA SER A 32 -1.13 -8.03 -22.43
C SER A 32 -1.49 -6.57 -22.15
N PHE A 33 -0.56 -5.65 -22.44
CA PHE A 33 -0.80 -4.22 -22.39
C PHE A 33 -0.90 -3.67 -23.81
N ASP A 34 -2.10 -3.22 -24.18
CA ASP A 34 -2.36 -2.52 -25.44
C ASP A 34 -3.09 -1.20 -25.12
N PRO A 35 -2.42 -0.04 -25.26
CA PRO A 35 -3.04 1.27 -25.04
C PRO A 35 -4.34 1.48 -25.82
N ALA A 36 -4.45 0.92 -27.03
CA ALA A 36 -5.65 1.09 -27.86
C ALA A 36 -6.89 0.43 -27.23
N VAL A 37 -6.71 -0.66 -26.47
CA VAL A 37 -7.81 -1.33 -25.76
C VAL A 37 -8.30 -0.45 -24.60
N PHE A 38 -7.38 0.17 -23.85
CA PHE A 38 -7.74 1.11 -22.79
C PHE A 38 -8.40 2.37 -23.34
N GLU A 39 -7.92 2.91 -24.46
CA GLU A 39 -8.54 4.06 -25.13
C GLU A 39 -9.96 3.75 -25.61
N ALA A 40 -10.19 2.57 -26.20
CA ALA A 40 -11.52 2.12 -26.61
C ALA A 40 -12.46 1.99 -25.40
N TRP A 41 -11.99 1.42 -24.28
CA TRP A 41 -12.78 1.31 -23.07
C TRP A 41 -13.10 2.67 -22.44
N ALA A 42 -12.12 3.57 -22.38
CA ALA A 42 -12.32 4.94 -21.90
C ALA A 42 -13.36 5.69 -22.74
N ALA A 43 -13.40 5.45 -24.06
CA ALA A 43 -14.41 6.04 -24.95
C ALA A 43 -15.83 5.50 -24.67
N GLU A 44 -15.97 4.19 -24.39
CA GLU A 44 -17.25 3.59 -23.98
C GLU A 44 -17.76 4.21 -22.66
N LEU A 45 -16.88 4.34 -21.66
CA LEU A 45 -17.20 4.97 -20.38
C LEU A 45 -17.58 6.44 -20.53
N ALA A 46 -16.89 7.19 -21.40
CA ALA A 46 -17.24 8.58 -21.69
C ALA A 46 -18.65 8.69 -22.32
N GLY A 47 -19.02 7.78 -23.22
CA GLY A 47 -20.36 7.70 -23.79
C GLY A 47 -21.43 7.37 -22.75
N LEU A 48 -21.12 6.48 -21.81
CA LEU A 48 -21.98 6.13 -20.69
C LEU A 48 -22.22 7.33 -19.76
N VAL A 49 -21.16 8.06 -19.40
CA VAL A 49 -21.24 9.29 -18.59
C VAL A 49 -22.05 10.36 -19.32
N ALA A 50 -21.88 10.56 -20.63
CA ALA A 50 -22.67 11.52 -21.39
C ALA A 50 -24.18 11.20 -21.38
N THR A 51 -24.52 9.91 -21.35
CA THR A 51 -25.90 9.41 -21.40
C THR A 51 -26.59 9.45 -20.03
N HIS A 52 -25.89 8.99 -18.99
CA HIS A 52 -26.49 8.76 -17.67
C HIS A 52 -26.00 9.72 -16.58
N GLY A 53 -24.81 10.28 -16.75
CA GLY A 53 -24.14 11.10 -15.75
C GLY A 53 -24.37 12.60 -15.89
N THR A 54 -23.99 13.34 -14.85
CA THR A 54 -23.75 14.78 -14.93
C THR A 54 -22.33 15.07 -15.45
N PRO A 55 -22.05 16.27 -15.99
CA PRO A 55 -20.69 16.66 -16.34
C PRO A 55 -19.70 16.44 -15.18
N GLY A 56 -18.59 15.77 -15.44
CA GLY A 56 -17.56 15.46 -14.44
C GLY A 56 -17.78 14.17 -13.64
N MET A 57 -18.90 13.46 -13.82
CA MET A 57 -19.09 12.13 -13.24
C MET A 57 -18.00 11.17 -13.75
N ARG A 58 -17.53 10.29 -12.86
CA ARG A 58 -16.60 9.20 -13.15
C ARG A 58 -17.26 7.87 -12.81
N THR A 59 -16.93 6.81 -13.55
CA THR A 59 -17.37 5.45 -13.23
C THR A 59 -16.42 4.73 -12.29
N GLY A 60 -15.19 5.24 -12.14
CA GLY A 60 -14.13 4.56 -11.37
C GLY A 60 -13.48 3.40 -12.13
N GLN A 61 -13.83 3.22 -13.40
CA GLN A 61 -13.35 2.13 -14.26
C GLN A 61 -12.46 2.63 -15.42
N GLU A 62 -12.19 3.93 -15.49
CA GLU A 62 -11.48 4.56 -16.62
C GLU A 62 -10.02 4.11 -16.78
N GLY A 63 -9.44 3.46 -15.76
CA GLY A 63 -8.08 2.93 -15.77
C GLY A 63 -7.99 1.41 -15.59
N ALA A 64 -9.13 0.70 -15.63
CA ALA A 64 -9.18 -0.72 -15.28
C ALA A 64 -9.89 -1.54 -16.38
N LEU A 65 -9.26 -2.66 -16.74
CA LEU A 65 -9.87 -3.72 -17.55
C LEU A 65 -9.92 -4.99 -16.71
N SER A 66 -11.07 -5.66 -16.71
CA SER A 66 -11.29 -6.85 -15.89
C SER A 66 -11.87 -7.99 -16.71
N SER A 67 -11.64 -9.22 -16.27
CA SER A 67 -12.30 -10.41 -16.81
C SER A 67 -13.78 -10.48 -16.46
N SER A 68 -14.26 -9.65 -15.54
CA SER A 68 -15.65 -9.55 -15.14
C SER A 68 -16.11 -8.09 -15.09
N PRO A 69 -17.36 -7.78 -15.48
CA PRO A 69 -17.86 -6.42 -15.46
C PRO A 69 -18.08 -5.94 -14.02
N ALA A 70 -17.88 -4.64 -13.79
CA ALA A 70 -18.23 -4.00 -12.53
C ALA A 70 -19.74 -3.88 -12.31
N HIS A 71 -20.54 -3.88 -13.38
CA HIS A 71 -22.00 -3.83 -13.32
C HIS A 71 -22.60 -4.87 -14.26
N HIS A 72 -23.57 -5.64 -13.78
CA HIS A 72 -24.23 -6.70 -14.55
C HIS A 72 -25.73 -6.75 -14.24
N PRO A 73 -26.63 -6.66 -15.25
CA PRO A 73 -28.07 -6.52 -15.02
C PRO A 73 -28.70 -7.69 -14.26
N ASP A 74 -28.19 -8.92 -14.46
CA ASP A 74 -28.73 -10.10 -13.77
C ASP A 74 -28.10 -10.34 -12.38
N ALA A 75 -26.99 -9.67 -12.04
CA ALA A 75 -26.24 -9.93 -10.81
C ALA A 75 -26.26 -8.75 -9.82
N GLU A 76 -26.54 -7.54 -10.31
CA GLU A 76 -26.67 -6.35 -9.49
C GLU A 76 -28.13 -6.10 -9.11
N GLN A 77 -28.37 -5.93 -7.81
CA GLN A 77 -29.72 -5.75 -7.25
C GLN A 77 -29.79 -4.44 -6.48
N ILE A 78 -30.74 -3.57 -6.85
CA ILE A 78 -31.03 -2.34 -6.10
C ILE A 78 -31.72 -2.69 -4.78
N THR A 79 -31.05 -2.38 -3.67
CA THR A 79 -31.48 -2.68 -2.31
C THR A 79 -32.24 -1.53 -1.66
N ASP A 80 -31.93 -0.29 -2.05
CA ASP A 80 -32.50 0.91 -1.42
C ASP A 80 -32.58 2.10 -2.39
N VAL A 81 -33.61 2.95 -2.21
CA VAL A 81 -33.84 4.18 -2.99
C VAL A 81 -34.37 5.28 -2.08
N GLU A 82 -33.49 6.23 -1.75
CA GLU A 82 -33.81 7.44 -0.99
C GLU A 82 -34.04 8.61 -1.95
N LEU A 83 -35.14 9.35 -1.76
CA LEU A 83 -35.52 10.46 -2.62
C LEU A 83 -35.68 11.73 -1.79
N HIS A 84 -35.01 12.81 -2.21
CA HIS A 84 -35.05 14.12 -1.56
C HIS A 84 -35.17 15.25 -2.57
N GLU A 85 -36.41 15.69 -2.84
CA GLU A 85 -36.78 16.77 -3.78
C GLU A 85 -36.11 16.66 -5.16
N ASP A 86 -34.88 17.20 -5.29
CA ASP A 86 -34.09 17.24 -6.52
C ASP A 86 -32.80 16.39 -6.45
N THR A 87 -32.67 15.57 -5.42
CA THR A 87 -31.58 14.61 -5.20
C THR A 87 -32.13 13.22 -4.92
N ALA A 88 -31.38 12.18 -5.29
CA ALA A 88 -31.70 10.80 -4.94
C ALA A 88 -30.43 10.02 -4.64
N THR A 89 -30.53 9.07 -3.73
CA THR A 89 -29.47 8.09 -3.43
C THR A 89 -30.02 6.71 -3.70
N VAL A 90 -29.34 5.93 -4.55
CA VAL A 90 -29.68 4.54 -4.82
C VAL A 90 -28.53 3.67 -4.34
N ARG A 91 -28.86 2.58 -3.65
CA ARG A 91 -27.87 1.57 -3.26
C ARG A 91 -28.17 0.26 -3.95
N SER A 92 -27.11 -0.43 -4.36
CA SER A 92 -27.20 -1.77 -4.92
C SER A 92 -26.10 -2.68 -4.39
N VAL A 93 -26.29 -3.97 -4.60
CA VAL A 93 -25.31 -5.01 -4.30
C VAL A 93 -25.08 -5.85 -5.56
N MET A 94 -23.83 -6.17 -5.87
CA MET A 94 -23.46 -7.07 -6.95
C MET A 94 -22.64 -8.24 -6.40
N GLU A 95 -23.13 -9.45 -6.64
CA GLU A 95 -22.40 -10.68 -6.37
C GLU A 95 -21.61 -11.08 -7.62
N ALA A 96 -20.30 -10.80 -7.64
CA ALA A 96 -19.47 -11.16 -8.78
C ALA A 96 -19.20 -12.67 -8.83
N ALA A 97 -19.05 -13.22 -10.03
CA ALA A 97 -18.64 -14.61 -10.26
C ALA A 97 -17.18 -14.82 -9.80
N GLY A 98 -16.98 -15.06 -8.50
CA GLY A 98 -15.64 -15.14 -7.92
C GLY A 98 -15.53 -14.90 -6.41
N SER A 99 -16.66 -14.78 -5.70
CA SER A 99 -16.81 -14.58 -4.23
C SER A 99 -16.69 -13.16 -3.68
N THR A 100 -16.28 -12.17 -4.49
CA THR A 100 -16.26 -10.76 -4.05
C THR A 100 -17.62 -10.11 -4.27
N THR A 101 -18.27 -9.69 -3.19
CA THR A 101 -19.49 -8.88 -3.22
C THR A 101 -19.10 -7.41 -3.25
N HIS A 102 -19.72 -6.63 -4.14
CA HIS A 102 -19.52 -5.18 -4.21
C HIS A 102 -20.83 -4.48 -3.86
N TYR A 103 -20.72 -3.34 -3.19
CA TYR A 103 -21.84 -2.47 -2.84
C TYR A 103 -21.66 -1.15 -3.57
N TYR A 104 -22.70 -0.68 -4.26
CA TYR A 104 -22.65 0.59 -4.97
C TYR A 104 -23.57 1.61 -4.32
N GLU A 105 -23.12 2.86 -4.31
CA GLU A 105 -23.95 4.02 -4.03
C GLU A 105 -23.94 4.95 -5.25
N TYR A 106 -25.14 5.23 -5.77
CA TYR A 106 -25.38 6.19 -6.83
C TYR A 106 -26.03 7.42 -6.23
N GLN A 107 -25.39 8.57 -6.37
CA GLN A 107 -26.00 9.86 -6.08
C GLN A 107 -26.50 10.45 -7.39
N LEU A 108 -27.73 10.94 -7.41
CA LEU A 108 -28.38 11.49 -8.59
C LEU A 108 -28.87 12.91 -8.32
N LEU A 109 -28.80 13.73 -9.36
CA LEU A 109 -29.39 15.06 -9.40
C LEU A 109 -30.51 15.09 -10.44
N ARG A 110 -31.55 15.85 -10.12
CA ARG A 110 -32.66 16.10 -11.04
C ARG A 110 -32.33 17.28 -11.94
N GLY A 111 -32.27 17.03 -13.25
CA GLY A 111 -32.17 18.05 -14.28
C GLY A 111 -33.46 18.20 -15.09
N GLU A 112 -33.42 19.08 -16.08
CA GLU A 112 -34.53 19.30 -17.03
C GLU A 112 -34.87 18.02 -17.83
N ASP A 113 -33.85 17.21 -18.14
CA ASP A 113 -33.97 15.94 -18.86
C ASP A 113 -34.22 14.72 -17.94
N GLY A 114 -34.51 14.97 -16.66
CA GLY A 114 -34.71 13.93 -15.63
C GLY A 114 -33.49 13.66 -14.76
N TRP A 115 -33.48 12.51 -14.10
CA TRP A 115 -32.42 12.11 -13.16
C TRP A 115 -31.13 11.73 -13.88
N ARG A 116 -30.00 12.27 -13.41
CA ARG A 116 -28.65 11.94 -13.87
C ARG A 116 -27.75 11.60 -12.69
N ILE A 117 -26.85 10.65 -12.87
CA ILE A 117 -25.91 10.20 -11.84
C ILE A 117 -24.83 11.27 -11.69
N SER A 118 -24.73 11.86 -10.51
CA SER A 118 -23.68 12.83 -10.19
C SER A 118 -22.43 12.18 -9.60
N ARG A 119 -22.61 11.09 -8.85
CA ARG A 119 -21.51 10.32 -8.25
C ARG A 119 -21.86 8.83 -8.22
N LEU A 120 -20.87 8.01 -8.53
CA LEU A 120 -20.89 6.57 -8.35
C LEU A 120 -19.74 6.19 -7.41
N SER A 121 -20.05 5.51 -6.33
CA SER A 121 -19.06 4.96 -5.39
C SER A 121 -19.24 3.45 -5.30
N ALA A 122 -18.13 2.73 -5.25
CA ALA A 122 -18.08 1.28 -5.05
C ALA A 122 -17.42 1.00 -3.70
N PHE A 123 -17.91 -0.04 -3.02
CA PHE A 123 -17.43 -0.46 -1.71
C PHE A 123 -17.31 -1.98 -1.62
N LEU A 124 -16.34 -2.45 -0.84
CA LEU A 124 -16.16 -3.88 -0.55
C LEU A 124 -17.04 -4.39 0.60
N ASP A 125 -17.43 -3.47 1.49
CA ASP A 125 -18.22 -3.79 2.69
C ASP A 125 -19.65 -3.23 2.63
N PRO A 126 -20.62 -3.93 3.26
CA PRO A 126 -22.00 -3.46 3.30
C PRO A 126 -22.15 -2.15 4.09
N PRO A 127 -23.19 -1.35 3.78
CA PRO A 127 -23.47 -0.12 4.49
C PRO A 127 -23.73 -0.38 5.98
N GLY A 128 -23.21 0.49 6.85
CA GLY A 128 -23.37 0.39 8.29
C GLY A 128 -22.47 -0.65 8.97
N LYS A 129 -21.68 -1.44 8.23
CA LYS A 129 -20.74 -2.39 8.83
C LYS A 129 -19.64 -1.65 9.61
N PRO A 130 -19.45 -1.93 10.91
CA PRO A 130 -18.30 -1.45 11.66
C PRO A 130 -17.00 -1.93 11.01
N LEU A 131 -15.96 -1.10 10.99
CA LEU A 131 -14.65 -1.50 10.48
C LEU A 131 -14.10 -2.70 11.26
N ILE A 132 -14.24 -2.67 12.58
CA ILE A 132 -13.83 -3.72 13.50
C ILE A 132 -14.97 -4.07 14.45
N ASP A 133 -15.02 -5.33 14.88
CA ASP A 133 -15.96 -5.74 15.93
C ASP A 133 -15.67 -4.95 17.23
N PRO A 134 -16.69 -4.38 17.90
CA PRO A 134 -16.48 -3.56 19.11
C PRO A 134 -15.75 -4.29 20.24
N ALA A 135 -15.91 -5.61 20.40
CA ALA A 135 -15.20 -6.36 21.42
C ALA A 135 -13.72 -6.59 21.02
N ALA A 136 -13.43 -6.73 19.73
CA ALA A 136 -12.07 -6.80 19.22
C ALA A 136 -11.35 -5.44 19.28
N ALA A 137 -12.07 -4.33 19.11
CA ALA A 137 -11.53 -2.97 19.19
C ALA A 137 -10.85 -2.68 20.54
N GLU A 138 -11.50 -3.04 21.66
CA GLU A 138 -10.92 -2.82 22.99
C GLU A 138 -9.62 -3.61 23.17
N ALA A 139 -9.60 -4.89 22.75
CA ALA A 139 -8.41 -5.73 22.82
C ALA A 139 -7.26 -5.18 21.97
N LEU A 140 -7.56 -4.69 20.76
CA LEU A 140 -6.59 -4.06 19.86
C LEU A 140 -5.95 -2.84 20.53
N LEU A 141 -6.75 -1.93 21.10
CA LEU A 141 -6.23 -0.73 21.77
C LEU A 141 -5.43 -1.06 23.02
N LEU A 142 -5.84 -2.07 23.80
CA LEU A 142 -5.12 -2.54 24.99
C LEU A 142 -3.78 -3.20 24.67
N GLY A 143 -3.59 -3.69 23.44
CA GLY A 143 -2.31 -4.25 22.99
C GLY A 143 -1.18 -3.22 22.96
N ALA A 144 -1.50 -1.95 22.71
CA ALA A 144 -0.52 -0.87 22.81
C ALA A 144 -0.34 -0.44 24.27
N THR A 145 0.91 -0.26 24.73
CA THR A 145 1.21 0.13 26.11
C THR A 145 2.21 1.30 26.18
N PRO A 146 2.16 2.14 27.24
CA PRO A 146 3.14 3.21 27.42
C PRO A 146 4.57 2.71 27.65
N ASP A 147 4.74 1.46 28.05
CA ASP A 147 6.02 0.84 28.41
C ASP A 147 6.50 -0.22 27.41
N ALA A 148 5.85 -0.34 26.25
CA ALA A 148 6.24 -1.29 25.21
C ALA A 148 7.72 -1.15 24.87
N VAL A 149 8.40 -2.29 24.66
CA VAL A 149 9.85 -2.32 24.46
C VAL A 149 10.23 -1.50 23.23
N LEU A 150 11.36 -0.79 23.33
CA LEU A 150 11.98 -0.12 22.20
C LEU A 150 13.16 -0.98 21.74
N PRO A 151 13.02 -1.73 20.64
CA PRO A 151 14.05 -2.63 20.17
C PRO A 151 15.34 -1.89 19.82
N GLN A 152 16.45 -2.61 19.83
CA GLN A 152 17.70 -2.05 19.31
C GLN A 152 17.65 -2.02 17.78
N LEU A 153 18.25 -1.00 17.18
CA LEU A 153 18.43 -0.97 15.74
C LEU A 153 19.29 -2.17 15.29
N PRO A 154 18.93 -2.82 14.17
CA PRO A 154 19.82 -3.79 13.54
C PRO A 154 21.19 -3.17 13.28
N ALA A 155 22.26 -3.93 13.57
CA ALA A 155 23.63 -3.41 13.59
C ALA A 155 24.13 -2.84 12.25
N HIS A 156 23.50 -3.24 11.14
CA HIS A 156 23.87 -2.83 9.79
C HIS A 156 23.04 -1.64 9.27
N LEU A 157 22.09 -1.10 10.05
CA LEU A 157 21.39 0.13 9.67
C LEU A 157 22.22 1.36 10.02
N GLU A 158 22.45 2.23 9.04
CA GLU A 158 23.13 3.51 9.25
C GLU A 158 22.13 4.64 8.96
N LEU A 159 21.36 5.01 9.98
CA LEU A 159 20.27 5.98 9.86
C LEU A 159 20.76 7.42 10.10
N ASN A 160 20.40 8.32 9.20
CA ASN A 160 20.50 9.77 9.38
C ASN A 160 19.10 10.40 9.29
N ILE A 161 18.21 10.04 10.22
CA ILE A 161 16.83 10.55 10.22
C ILE A 161 16.77 12.07 10.35
N PRO A 162 17.57 12.76 11.19
CA PRO A 162 17.60 14.23 11.20
C PRO A 162 17.93 14.84 9.82
N GLY A 163 18.84 14.20 9.06
CA GLY A 163 19.19 14.59 7.71
C GLY A 163 18.06 14.41 6.68
N LEU A 164 17.06 13.57 6.95
CA LEU A 164 15.86 13.44 6.10
C LEU A 164 14.92 14.63 6.24
N PHE A 165 15.03 15.43 7.32
CA PHE A 165 14.16 16.57 7.60
C PHE A 165 14.93 17.88 7.71
N THR A 166 16.07 17.99 7.02
CA THR A 166 16.87 19.22 6.95
C THR A 166 16.54 19.95 5.64
N ALA A 167 15.61 20.90 5.70
CA ALA A 167 15.22 21.69 4.54
C ALA A 167 16.42 22.37 3.86
N GLY A 168 16.44 22.35 2.52
CA GLY A 168 17.53 22.88 1.70
C GLY A 168 18.77 21.99 1.63
N ARG A 169 18.81 20.84 2.32
CA ARG A 169 19.87 19.83 2.14
C ARG A 169 19.84 19.35 0.70
N VAL A 170 20.97 19.41 0.00
CA VAL A 170 21.08 18.90 -1.37
C VAL A 170 21.32 17.39 -1.33
N VAL A 171 20.49 16.64 -2.05
CA VAL A 171 20.49 15.18 -2.14
C VAL A 171 20.36 14.75 -3.60
N ALA A 172 20.67 13.49 -3.92
CA ALA A 172 20.62 13.00 -5.30
C ALA A 172 19.99 11.59 -5.38
N PRO A 173 18.67 11.44 -5.08
CA PRO A 173 17.98 10.14 -5.09
C PRO A 173 18.07 9.42 -6.44
N PHE A 174 18.22 10.18 -7.54
CA PHE A 174 18.29 9.67 -8.92
C PHE A 174 19.57 10.09 -9.64
N GLY A 175 20.63 10.39 -8.88
CA GLY A 175 21.90 10.88 -9.42
C GLY A 175 21.93 12.38 -9.75
N GLU A 176 20.77 13.03 -9.88
CA GLU A 176 20.68 14.48 -10.08
C GLU A 176 20.53 15.23 -8.74
N PRO A 177 21.35 16.26 -8.46
CA PRO A 177 21.25 17.05 -7.24
C PRO A 177 19.95 17.88 -7.17
N VAL A 178 19.19 17.68 -6.10
CA VAL A 178 17.96 18.43 -5.80
C VAL A 178 17.93 18.85 -4.33
N PRO A 179 17.35 20.01 -3.98
CA PRO A 179 17.12 20.36 -2.60
C PRO A 179 16.02 19.48 -1.99
N LEU A 180 16.18 19.17 -0.71
CA LEU A 180 15.12 18.58 0.10
C LEU A 180 14.19 19.68 0.61
N ASP A 181 12.89 19.54 0.38
CA ASP A 181 11.85 20.40 0.95
C ASP A 181 11.24 19.71 2.19
N VAL A 182 10.89 20.51 3.19
CA VAL A 182 10.18 20.01 4.39
C VAL A 182 8.92 20.85 4.57
N LEU A 183 7.78 20.19 4.48
CA LEU A 183 6.47 20.82 4.41
C LEU A 183 5.65 20.42 5.63
N HIS A 184 5.01 21.39 6.26
CA HIS A 184 4.02 21.14 7.29
C HIS A 184 2.70 20.74 6.63
N VAL A 185 2.20 19.54 6.93
CA VAL A 185 0.97 18.99 6.33
C VAL A 185 -0.26 19.29 7.19
N GLY A 186 -0.07 19.44 8.51
CA GLY A 186 -1.13 19.74 9.45
C GLY A 186 -0.80 19.24 10.85
N GLU A 187 -1.81 19.20 11.71
CA GLU A 187 -1.71 18.68 13.07
C GLU A 187 -2.61 17.46 13.24
N LEU A 188 -2.06 16.38 13.79
CA LEU A 188 -2.78 15.15 14.12
C LEU A 188 -3.11 15.14 15.62
N THR A 189 -4.39 14.99 15.93
CA THR A 189 -4.92 14.85 17.27
C THR A 189 -5.09 13.37 17.59
N SER A 190 -4.27 12.85 18.49
CA SER A 190 -4.43 11.52 19.05
C SER A 190 -5.06 11.62 20.43
N ALA A 191 -6.38 11.46 20.50
CA ALA A 191 -7.11 11.47 21.76
C ALA A 191 -6.90 10.18 22.56
N SER A 192 -6.66 9.06 21.87
CA SER A 192 -6.47 7.76 22.52
C SER A 192 -5.04 7.53 23.00
N GLY A 193 -4.07 8.25 22.43
CA GLY A 193 -2.64 7.99 22.59
C GLY A 193 -2.17 6.69 21.93
N VAL A 194 -3.04 6.01 21.18
CA VAL A 194 -2.73 4.80 20.40
C VAL A 194 -2.69 5.19 18.94
N LEU A 195 -1.53 5.05 18.31
CA LEU A 195 -1.33 5.36 16.90
C LEU A 195 -1.33 4.09 16.07
N THR A 196 -1.75 4.20 14.81
CA THR A 196 -1.52 3.20 13.76
C THR A 196 -0.92 3.87 12.53
N VAL A 197 -0.16 3.09 11.77
CA VAL A 197 0.40 3.48 10.47
C VAL A 197 0.04 2.39 9.48
N LEU A 198 -0.66 2.73 8.41
CA LEU A 198 -1.20 1.76 7.47
C LEU A 198 -1.36 2.34 6.07
N ASP A 199 -1.58 1.48 5.09
CA ASP A 199 -2.11 1.86 3.79
C ASP A 199 -3.63 2.02 3.88
N LEU A 200 -4.15 3.22 3.65
CA LEU A 200 -5.57 3.51 3.82
C LEU A 200 -6.46 2.82 2.77
N GLY A 201 -5.89 2.42 1.62
CA GLY A 201 -6.61 1.72 0.55
C GLY A 201 -6.91 0.25 0.85
N PHE A 202 -6.22 -0.32 1.84
CA PHE A 202 -6.32 -1.75 2.20
C PHE A 202 -6.58 -1.96 3.70
N VAL A 203 -7.37 -1.07 4.32
CA VAL A 203 -7.74 -1.23 5.73
C VAL A 203 -8.84 -2.25 5.88
N ASP A 204 -8.57 -3.28 6.69
CA ASP A 204 -9.55 -4.25 7.13
C ASP A 204 -9.63 -4.33 8.66
N ALA A 205 -10.41 -5.28 9.16
CA ALA A 205 -10.58 -5.50 10.59
C ALA A 205 -9.30 -5.99 11.32
N HIS A 206 -8.21 -6.26 10.60
CA HIS A 206 -6.95 -6.80 11.13
C HIS A 206 -5.81 -5.77 11.12
N PHE A 207 -6.10 -4.47 10.93
CA PHE A 207 -5.07 -3.45 11.09
C PHE A 207 -4.42 -3.54 12.48
N VAL A 208 -3.15 -3.15 12.56
CA VAL A 208 -2.34 -3.35 13.77
C VAL A 208 -1.87 -1.99 14.28
N PRO A 209 -2.07 -1.65 15.56
CA PRO A 209 -1.54 -0.41 16.13
C PRO A 209 -0.04 -0.53 16.43
N LEU A 210 0.62 0.61 16.57
CA LEU A 210 1.96 0.69 17.15
C LEU A 210 1.92 0.19 18.61
N ALA A 211 2.90 -0.61 19.00
CA ALA A 211 2.98 -1.21 20.32
C ALA A 211 3.18 -0.16 21.42
N ARG A 212 3.89 0.92 21.11
CA ARG A 212 4.18 2.02 22.05
C ARG A 212 3.11 3.09 21.97
N ARG A 213 2.50 3.40 23.12
CA ARG A 213 1.58 4.55 23.24
C ARG A 213 2.34 5.87 23.35
N ILE A 214 1.71 6.92 22.84
CA ILE A 214 2.10 8.30 23.07
C ILE A 214 1.21 8.93 24.13
N ILE A 215 1.62 10.08 24.66
CA ILE A 215 0.73 10.91 25.46
C ILE A 215 -0.41 11.40 24.54
N PRO A 216 -1.68 11.39 24.96
CA PRO A 216 -2.73 12.01 24.17
C PRO A 216 -2.48 13.51 23.94
N GLY A 217 -2.74 13.99 22.73
CA GLY A 217 -2.46 15.37 22.36
C GLY A 217 -2.59 15.65 20.87
N THR A 218 -2.24 16.87 20.49
CA THR A 218 -2.23 17.34 19.10
C THR A 218 -0.78 17.64 18.70
N TYR A 219 -0.37 17.09 17.55
CA TYR A 219 1.03 16.98 17.17
C TYR A 219 1.24 17.39 15.71
N SER A 220 2.28 18.18 15.44
CA SER A 220 2.61 18.62 14.08
C SER A 220 3.07 17.44 13.22
N VAL A 221 2.60 17.40 11.98
CA VAL A 221 3.03 16.45 10.95
C VAL A 221 3.79 17.18 9.86
N GLU A 222 4.96 16.67 9.54
CA GLU A 222 5.84 17.18 8.49
C GLU A 222 6.14 16.09 7.46
N VAL A 223 6.25 16.49 6.21
CA VAL A 223 6.67 15.62 5.11
C VAL A 223 7.92 16.19 4.49
N ALA A 224 8.92 15.33 4.28
CA ALA A 224 10.10 15.66 3.50
C ALA A 224 9.91 15.19 2.07
N THR A 225 10.24 16.04 1.09
CA THR A 225 10.19 15.70 -0.34
C THR A 225 11.50 16.02 -1.04
N ALA A 226 11.77 15.32 -2.14
CA ALA A 226 12.87 15.59 -3.05
C ALA A 226 12.43 15.29 -4.49
N ALA A 227 12.52 16.26 -5.39
CA ALA A 227 12.01 16.15 -6.76
C ALA A 227 10.55 15.65 -6.82
N ASP A 228 9.67 16.27 -6.04
CA ASP A 228 8.25 15.94 -5.88
C ASP A 228 7.94 14.54 -5.29
N MET A 229 8.96 13.76 -4.92
CA MET A 229 8.80 12.46 -4.28
C MET A 229 8.85 12.58 -2.76
N THR A 230 7.91 11.94 -2.07
CA THR A 230 7.89 11.85 -0.60
C THR A 230 9.03 10.97 -0.10
N VAL A 231 9.95 11.58 0.65
CA VAL A 231 11.13 10.92 1.23
C VAL A 231 10.80 10.28 2.57
N ALA A 232 10.12 11.02 3.45
CA ALA A 232 9.71 10.56 4.76
C ALA A 232 8.58 11.42 5.32
N VAL A 233 7.81 10.88 6.26
CA VAL A 233 6.83 11.62 7.06
C VAL A 233 7.18 11.53 8.54
N ARG A 234 7.01 12.63 9.28
CA ARG A 234 7.29 12.73 10.72
C ARG A 234 6.12 13.31 11.47
N LEU A 235 5.64 12.60 12.48
CA LEU A 235 4.81 13.14 13.56
C LEU A 235 5.74 13.60 14.68
N ARG A 236 5.73 14.90 14.99
CA ARG A 236 6.57 15.49 16.04
C ARG A 236 5.83 15.50 17.38
N LEU A 237 6.33 14.75 18.35
CA LEU A 237 5.76 14.61 19.69
C LEU A 237 6.34 15.59 20.70
N SER A 238 7.56 16.07 20.45
CA SER A 238 8.29 17.02 21.28
C SER A 238 9.27 17.84 20.44
N GLU A 239 9.63 19.03 20.91
CA GLU A 239 10.71 19.85 20.32
C GLU A 239 12.12 19.38 20.76
N ALA A 240 12.21 18.46 21.73
CA ALA A 240 13.49 17.89 22.13
C ALA A 240 14.11 17.06 20.98
N PRO A 241 15.43 17.16 20.75
CA PRO A 241 16.09 16.35 19.74
C PRO A 241 16.14 14.89 20.14
N ALA A 242 16.00 13.99 19.17
CA ALA A 242 16.24 12.56 19.36
C ALA A 242 17.72 12.31 19.65
N ALA A 243 18.02 11.65 20.77
CA ALA A 243 19.35 11.16 21.14
C ALA A 243 19.59 9.74 20.61
N SER A 244 18.54 8.93 20.45
CA SER A 244 18.59 7.60 19.83
C SER A 244 17.36 7.34 18.98
N TRP A 245 17.47 6.33 18.12
CA TRP A 245 16.41 5.88 17.22
C TRP A 245 16.17 4.39 17.45
N HIS A 246 14.90 3.99 17.41
CA HIS A 246 14.46 2.63 17.64
C HIS A 246 13.39 2.24 16.61
N PRO A 247 13.32 0.98 16.18
CA PRO A 247 12.18 0.50 15.39
C PRO A 247 10.85 0.81 16.12
N ALA A 248 9.89 1.37 15.39
CA ALA A 248 8.54 1.52 15.91
C ALA A 248 7.77 0.23 15.65
N GLU A 249 7.88 -0.71 16.58
CA GLU A 249 7.17 -1.98 16.50
C GLU A 249 5.65 -1.80 16.63
N PHE A 250 4.94 -2.58 15.82
CA PHE A 250 3.51 -2.85 15.89
C PHE A 250 3.24 -3.96 16.90
N THR A 251 2.00 -4.10 17.37
CA THR A 251 1.65 -5.12 18.39
C THR A 251 1.80 -6.57 17.92
N ASN A 252 1.96 -6.79 16.60
CA ASN A 252 2.29 -8.09 16.02
C ASN A 252 3.81 -8.35 15.90
N GLY A 253 4.66 -7.40 16.32
CA GLY A 253 6.12 -7.50 16.28
C GLY A 253 6.78 -7.09 14.96
N THR A 254 6.03 -6.62 13.96
CA THR A 254 6.62 -5.99 12.77
C THR A 254 6.97 -4.52 13.08
N ASN A 255 7.75 -3.85 12.24
CA ASN A 255 8.15 -2.44 12.46
C ASN A 255 8.06 -1.58 11.20
N GLY A 256 7.21 -1.96 10.25
CA GLY A 256 7.00 -1.23 9.02
C GLY A 256 5.60 -1.44 8.46
N VAL A 257 5.23 -0.57 7.53
CA VAL A 257 3.94 -0.55 6.84
C VAL A 257 4.10 -1.12 5.44
N GLY A 258 3.26 -2.10 5.08
CA GLY A 258 3.09 -2.54 3.70
C GLY A 258 2.19 -1.56 2.94
N VAL A 259 2.55 -1.24 1.71
CA VAL A 259 1.86 -0.30 0.85
C VAL A 259 1.62 -0.93 -0.51
N ASP A 260 0.37 -0.84 -0.96
CA ASP A 260 -0.15 -1.37 -2.23
C ASP A 260 -1.06 -0.35 -2.96
N ALA A 261 -1.50 0.72 -2.29
CA ALA A 261 -2.30 1.79 -2.85
C ALA A 261 -1.54 3.14 -2.86
N GLY A 262 -0.21 3.10 -2.86
CA GLY A 262 0.65 4.27 -3.06
C GLY A 262 0.55 5.35 -1.98
N ASN A 263 0.06 5.01 -0.78
CA ASN A 263 -0.11 5.96 0.32
C ASN A 263 0.26 5.34 1.66
N VAL A 264 0.56 6.19 2.64
CA VAL A 264 0.62 5.83 4.06
C VAL A 264 -0.18 6.83 4.86
N ALA A 265 -1.02 6.34 5.76
CA ALA A 265 -1.76 7.14 6.71
C ALA A 265 -1.26 6.90 8.14
N LEU A 266 -1.06 8.00 8.88
CA LEU A 266 -0.84 8.04 10.32
C LEU A 266 -2.18 8.41 10.96
N LEU A 267 -2.69 7.59 11.87
CA LEU A 267 -4.01 7.78 12.47
C LEU A 267 -4.03 7.54 13.98
N ASP A 268 -4.97 8.19 14.66
CA ASP A 268 -5.41 7.75 15.98
C ASP A 268 -6.22 6.46 15.85
N ALA A 269 -5.68 5.35 16.37
CA ALA A 269 -6.34 4.04 16.30
C ALA A 269 -7.67 4.04 17.09
N GLY A 270 -7.76 4.83 18.17
CA GLY A 270 -9.00 4.96 18.94
C GLY A 270 -10.14 5.61 18.16
N ALA A 271 -9.85 6.56 17.29
CA ALA A 271 -10.83 7.10 16.36
C ALA A 271 -11.18 6.08 15.27
N LEU A 272 -10.17 5.43 14.68
CA LEU A 272 -10.34 4.49 13.57
C LEU A 272 -11.24 3.29 13.92
N VAL A 273 -11.11 2.72 15.12
CA VAL A 273 -11.97 1.57 15.53
C VAL A 273 -13.46 1.91 15.59
N ASN A 274 -13.83 3.19 15.66
CA ASN A 274 -15.22 3.63 15.69
C ASN A 274 -15.78 3.91 14.29
N CYS A 275 -14.96 3.79 13.24
CA CYS A 275 -15.40 4.03 11.87
C CYS A 275 -16.22 2.87 11.32
N GLN A 276 -17.10 3.18 10.37
CA GLN A 276 -17.67 2.19 9.47
C GLN A 276 -16.69 1.91 8.34
N ALA A 277 -16.66 0.67 7.83
CA ALA A 277 -15.75 0.27 6.77
C ALA A 277 -15.88 1.15 5.51
N GLN A 278 -17.12 1.37 5.04
CA GLN A 278 -17.38 2.24 3.88
C GLN A 278 -16.91 3.68 4.10
N ARG A 279 -16.92 4.18 5.34
CA ARG A 279 -16.43 5.53 5.63
C ARG A 279 -14.92 5.64 5.41
N VAL A 280 -14.17 4.62 5.81
CA VAL A 280 -12.71 4.57 5.60
C VAL A 280 -12.39 4.51 4.11
N GLU A 281 -13.09 3.64 3.37
CA GLU A 281 -12.94 3.52 1.92
C GLU A 281 -13.31 4.82 1.18
N GLN A 282 -14.40 5.47 1.58
CA GLN A 282 -14.79 6.78 1.04
C GLN A 282 -13.68 7.83 1.29
N LEU A 283 -13.14 7.87 2.51
CA LEU A 283 -12.05 8.79 2.85
C LEU A 283 -10.83 8.51 1.97
N PHE A 284 -10.44 7.25 1.80
CA PHE A 284 -9.35 6.91 0.87
C PHE A 284 -9.62 7.45 -0.55
N GLN A 285 -10.79 7.18 -1.12
CA GLN A 285 -11.17 7.65 -2.46
C GLN A 285 -11.15 9.19 -2.56
N GLU A 286 -11.59 9.91 -1.52
CA GLU A 286 -11.56 11.38 -1.47
C GLU A 286 -10.15 11.95 -1.37
N ARG A 287 -9.27 11.28 -0.62
CA ARG A 287 -7.92 11.78 -0.32
C ARG A 287 -6.91 11.41 -1.39
N ILE A 288 -7.03 10.26 -2.06
CA ILE A 288 -6.04 9.81 -3.05
C ILE A 288 -5.95 10.77 -4.23
N GLY A 289 -7.07 11.36 -4.66
CA GLY A 289 -7.08 12.38 -5.70
C GLY A 289 -6.33 13.66 -5.30
N LEU A 290 -6.36 14.04 -4.02
CA LEU A 290 -5.62 15.20 -3.50
C LEU A 290 -4.12 14.95 -3.47
N LEU A 291 -3.69 13.70 -3.20
CA LEU A 291 -2.27 13.34 -3.16
C LEU A 291 -1.56 13.46 -4.51
N MET A 292 -2.31 13.61 -5.61
CA MET A 292 -1.74 13.93 -6.92
C MET A 292 -1.23 15.37 -7.00
N GLU A 293 -1.72 16.27 -6.15
CA GLU A 293 -1.40 17.70 -6.18
C GLU A 293 -0.55 18.14 -4.98
N VAL A 294 -0.67 17.45 -3.84
CA VAL A 294 0.04 17.77 -2.61
C VAL A 294 0.65 16.51 -1.99
N PRO A 295 1.81 16.60 -1.32
CA PRO A 295 2.50 15.43 -0.78
C PRO A 295 1.81 14.82 0.45
N GLY A 296 0.84 15.53 1.04
CA GLY A 296 0.05 15.02 2.17
C GLY A 296 -1.21 15.83 2.44
N THR A 297 -2.15 15.21 3.15
CA THR A 297 -3.42 15.81 3.55
C THR A 297 -3.82 15.35 4.96
N ALA A 298 -4.32 16.29 5.76
CA ALA A 298 -4.82 16.02 7.11
C ALA A 298 -6.36 16.10 7.14
N PHE A 299 -7.01 15.19 7.85
CA PHE A 299 -8.47 15.10 7.89
C PHE A 299 -8.98 14.44 9.17
N ALA A 300 -10.29 14.57 9.39
CA ALA A 300 -11.02 13.89 10.45
C ALA A 300 -11.71 12.62 9.89
N LEU A 301 -11.56 11.50 10.59
CA LEU A 301 -12.19 10.23 10.26
C LEU A 301 -13.72 10.31 10.37
N ASP A 302 -14.22 10.94 11.43
CA ASP A 302 -15.65 11.08 11.73
C ASP A 302 -16.21 12.50 11.55
N GLY A 303 -15.38 13.43 11.06
CA GLY A 303 -15.73 14.85 10.91
C GLY A 303 -15.50 15.71 12.16
N GLY A 304 -14.94 15.13 13.24
CA GLY A 304 -14.53 15.82 14.45
C GLY A 304 -13.11 16.42 14.36
N ALA A 305 -12.26 16.03 15.30
CA ALA A 305 -10.87 16.48 15.32
C ALA A 305 -10.07 15.87 14.17
N VAL A 306 -9.03 16.58 13.71
CA VAL A 306 -8.10 16.03 12.70
C VAL A 306 -7.30 14.91 13.36
N ASP A 307 -7.63 13.67 13.09
CA ASP A 307 -7.10 12.45 13.72
C ASP A 307 -6.40 11.53 12.71
N ALA A 308 -6.28 11.97 11.45
CA ALA A 308 -5.58 11.28 10.39
C ALA A 308 -4.76 12.24 9.53
N VAL A 309 -3.58 11.78 9.11
CA VAL A 309 -2.80 12.38 8.02
C VAL A 309 -2.42 11.30 7.04
N MET A 310 -2.66 11.54 5.75
CA MET A 310 -2.30 10.63 4.67
C MET A 310 -1.30 11.31 3.75
N VAL A 311 -0.28 10.57 3.32
CA VAL A 311 0.80 11.04 2.45
C VAL A 311 1.02 10.05 1.31
N SER A 312 1.57 10.50 0.18
CA SER A 312 1.97 9.58 -0.89
C SER A 312 3.19 8.76 -0.46
N SER A 313 3.26 7.49 -0.83
CA SER A 313 4.45 6.66 -0.57
C SER A 313 5.49 6.87 -1.67
N GLY A 314 6.73 7.18 -1.29
CA GLY A 314 7.79 7.61 -2.21
C GLY A 314 7.90 6.79 -3.50
N TYR A 315 8.35 5.53 -3.41
CA TYR A 315 8.49 4.63 -4.56
C TYR A 315 7.20 3.91 -4.97
N GLY A 316 6.06 4.23 -4.34
CA GLY A 316 4.82 3.47 -4.50
C GLY A 316 4.80 2.24 -3.59
N ASP A 317 4.57 1.06 -4.16
CA ASP A 317 4.37 -0.18 -3.43
C ASP A 317 5.64 -0.66 -2.71
N GLY A 318 5.49 -1.25 -1.53
CA GLY A 318 6.62 -1.78 -0.77
C GLY A 318 6.37 -1.87 0.73
N HIS A 319 7.44 -2.17 1.48
CA HIS A 319 7.40 -2.22 2.93
C HIS A 319 8.33 -1.15 3.51
N TYR A 320 7.75 -0.19 4.24
CA TYR A 320 8.45 1.00 4.72
C TYR A 320 8.61 0.99 6.24
N PRO A 321 9.86 1.08 6.76
CA PRO A 321 10.10 1.01 8.18
C PRO A 321 9.62 2.26 8.92
N CYS A 322 9.16 2.04 10.15
CA CYS A 322 8.76 3.07 11.08
C CYS A 322 9.78 3.16 12.23
N TYR A 323 10.04 4.37 12.74
CA TYR A 323 11.03 4.63 13.78
C TYR A 323 10.52 5.58 14.86
N TRP A 324 10.82 5.26 16.12
CA TRP A 324 10.71 6.16 17.26
C TRP A 324 12.01 6.94 17.46
N GLY A 325 11.90 8.26 17.51
CA GLY A 325 12.94 9.12 18.07
C GLY A 325 12.78 9.19 19.59
N VAL A 326 13.89 9.04 20.31
CA VAL A 326 13.91 9.02 21.78
C VAL A 326 14.90 10.05 22.29
N ALA A 327 14.47 10.93 23.18
CA ALA A 327 15.30 11.95 23.81
C ALA A 327 16.28 11.35 24.83
N ALA A 328 17.25 12.15 25.27
CA ALA A 328 18.27 11.70 26.22
C ALA A 328 17.69 11.23 27.57
N GLU A 329 16.56 11.81 27.99
CA GLU A 329 15.81 11.43 29.18
C GLU A 329 14.85 10.24 28.97
N GLY A 330 14.80 9.67 27.76
CA GLY A 330 13.99 8.49 27.43
C GLY A 330 12.57 8.77 26.95
N SER A 331 12.17 10.05 26.80
CA SER A 331 10.86 10.42 26.26
C SER A 331 10.81 10.27 24.73
N LEU A 332 9.64 9.98 24.16
CA LEU A 332 9.47 9.94 22.70
C LEU A 332 9.47 11.36 22.12
N THR A 333 10.22 11.58 21.04
CA THR A 333 10.31 12.88 20.36
C THR A 333 9.53 12.90 19.05
N SER A 334 9.47 11.76 18.34
CA SER A 334 8.85 11.68 17.03
C SER A 334 8.56 10.25 16.59
N LEU A 335 7.52 10.07 15.79
CA LEU A 335 7.35 8.91 14.90
C LEU A 335 7.78 9.30 13.50
N VAL A 336 8.55 8.44 12.82
CA VAL A 336 8.96 8.64 11.43
C VAL A 336 8.61 7.41 10.61
N VAL A 337 8.03 7.60 9.42
CA VAL A 337 7.97 6.57 8.38
C VAL A 337 8.96 6.97 7.30
N ASP A 338 9.92 6.09 7.00
CA ASP A 338 10.96 6.31 5.99
C ASP A 338 10.59 5.57 4.70
N PHE A 339 10.39 6.33 3.60
CA PHE A 339 10.08 5.75 2.29
C PHE A 339 11.31 5.25 1.54
N ARG A 340 12.50 5.33 2.17
CA ARG A 340 13.77 4.80 1.66
C ARG A 340 14.18 5.37 0.30
N VAL A 341 13.67 6.56 -0.05
CA VAL A 341 14.03 7.31 -1.26
C VAL A 341 15.46 7.80 -1.20
N LEU A 342 15.94 8.16 0.00
CA LEU A 342 17.31 8.59 0.25
C LEU A 342 18.12 7.51 0.98
N ALA A 343 17.99 6.27 0.51
CA ALA A 343 18.70 5.13 1.08
C ALA A 343 19.43 4.34 0.00
N GLU A 344 20.58 3.79 0.36
CA GLU A 344 21.24 2.74 -0.42
C GLU A 344 21.27 1.44 0.36
N ASN A 345 21.02 0.33 -0.35
CA ASN A 345 21.07 -1.00 0.24
C ASN A 345 22.52 -1.36 0.58
N ILE A 346 22.73 -1.84 1.80
CA ILE A 346 23.98 -2.47 2.21
C ILE A 346 23.85 -3.94 1.85
N LEU A 347 24.60 -4.34 0.84
CA LEU A 347 24.60 -5.69 0.30
C LEU A 347 25.93 -6.39 0.60
N ARG A 348 25.87 -7.69 0.86
CA ARG A 348 27.05 -8.56 0.91
C ARG A 348 26.95 -9.60 -0.19
N THR A 349 28.02 -9.78 -0.94
CA THR A 349 28.11 -10.83 -1.95
C THR A 349 29.11 -11.90 -1.50
N SER A 350 28.62 -13.13 -1.40
CA SER A 350 29.37 -14.31 -1.01
C SER A 350 29.52 -15.24 -2.22
N ARG A 351 30.70 -15.83 -2.41
CA ARG A 351 30.96 -16.80 -3.48
C ARG A 351 31.24 -18.16 -2.89
N VAL A 352 30.45 -19.15 -3.28
CA VAL A 352 30.56 -20.53 -2.80
C VAL A 352 30.71 -21.48 -3.98
N PRO A 353 31.39 -22.64 -3.83
CA PRO A 353 31.44 -23.64 -4.88
C PRO A 353 30.03 -24.07 -5.30
N PHE A 354 29.80 -24.22 -6.61
CA PHE A 354 28.57 -24.82 -7.10
C PHE A 354 28.61 -26.33 -6.82
N GLN A 355 27.82 -26.77 -5.85
CA GLN A 355 27.72 -28.17 -5.48
C GLN A 355 26.30 -28.50 -4.98
N PRO A 356 25.63 -29.53 -5.52
CA PRO A 356 24.37 -30.01 -4.95
C PRO A 356 24.53 -30.44 -3.50
N GLY A 357 23.64 -29.97 -2.64
CA GLY A 357 23.68 -30.13 -1.19
C GLY A 357 23.41 -28.82 -0.44
N PRO A 358 23.50 -28.84 0.90
CA PRO A 358 23.44 -27.64 1.71
C PRO A 358 24.69 -26.77 1.51
N VAL A 359 24.50 -25.47 1.37
CA VAL A 359 25.58 -24.48 1.32
C VAL A 359 25.93 -24.11 2.76
N SER A 360 27.08 -24.58 3.23
CA SER A 360 27.55 -24.34 4.60
C SER A 360 28.73 -23.36 4.59
N THR A 361 28.43 -22.07 4.62
CA THR A 361 29.42 -21.01 4.87
C THR A 361 28.97 -20.16 6.06
N PRO A 362 29.89 -19.65 6.90
CA PRO A 362 29.52 -18.81 8.05
C PRO A 362 28.65 -17.61 7.66
N GLU A 363 28.91 -17.04 6.49
CA GLU A 363 28.20 -15.87 5.96
C GLU A 363 26.74 -16.20 5.63
N LEU A 364 26.47 -17.38 5.05
CA LEU A 364 25.14 -17.80 4.61
C LEU A 364 24.41 -18.71 5.62
N ALA A 365 24.98 -18.93 6.81
CA ALA A 365 24.49 -19.91 7.77
C ALA A 365 23.04 -19.64 8.22
N GLY A 366 22.62 -18.36 8.24
CA GLY A 366 21.26 -17.95 8.62
C GLY A 366 20.20 -18.24 7.55
N HIS A 367 20.58 -18.54 6.31
CA HIS A 367 19.66 -18.66 5.18
C HIS A 367 19.31 -20.09 4.80
N GLU A 368 19.89 -21.11 5.45
CA GLU A 368 19.67 -22.52 5.14
C GLU A 368 19.71 -22.82 3.61
N LEU A 369 20.62 -22.15 2.87
CA LEU A 369 20.67 -22.23 1.41
C LEU A 369 21.00 -23.67 0.98
N GLN A 370 20.22 -24.20 0.05
CA GLN A 370 20.35 -25.57 -0.45
C GLN A 370 20.23 -25.58 -1.97
N ILE A 371 21.04 -26.42 -2.61
CA ILE A 371 20.99 -26.69 -4.05
C ILE A 371 20.61 -28.15 -4.23
N THR A 372 19.42 -28.43 -4.78
CA THR A 372 19.03 -29.79 -5.16
C THR A 372 19.21 -29.99 -6.65
N ALA A 373 19.62 -31.20 -7.04
CA ALA A 373 19.75 -31.58 -8.44
C ALA A 373 18.79 -32.74 -8.73
N ASP A 374 17.93 -32.58 -9.73
CA ASP A 374 17.03 -33.64 -10.19
C ASP A 374 16.86 -33.56 -11.71
N GLY A 375 17.12 -34.68 -12.40
CA GLY A 375 16.89 -34.79 -13.85
C GLY A 375 17.56 -33.71 -14.71
N GLY A 376 18.73 -33.20 -14.33
CA GLY A 376 19.45 -32.13 -15.04
C GLY A 376 18.97 -30.70 -14.71
N GLN A 377 18.07 -30.55 -13.75
CA GLN A 377 17.60 -29.28 -13.23
C GLN A 377 18.21 -29.04 -11.84
N PHE A 378 18.35 -27.77 -11.48
CA PHE A 378 18.85 -27.35 -10.18
C PHE A 378 17.80 -26.45 -9.49
N VAL A 379 17.46 -26.77 -8.25
CA VAL A 379 16.59 -25.91 -7.43
C VAL A 379 17.43 -25.31 -6.31
N PHE A 380 17.43 -23.99 -6.25
CA PHE A 380 18.05 -23.22 -5.18
C PHE A 380 16.95 -22.83 -4.21
N SER A 381 17.05 -23.27 -2.96
CA SER A 381 16.10 -22.94 -1.91
C SER A 381 16.80 -22.27 -0.73
N SER A 382 16.23 -21.20 -0.22
CA SER A 382 16.72 -20.50 0.98
C SER A 382 15.58 -20.08 1.88
N ARG A 383 15.86 -19.98 3.18
CA ARG A 383 14.98 -19.40 4.18
C ARG A 383 15.25 -17.91 4.34
N GLY A 384 14.16 -17.15 4.47
CA GLY A 384 14.19 -15.70 4.64
C GLY A 384 14.24 -14.94 3.31
N GLU A 385 14.00 -13.64 3.39
CA GLU A 385 13.85 -12.74 2.23
C GLU A 385 15.11 -11.93 1.93
N ASP A 386 16.15 -12.06 2.76
CA ASP A 386 17.35 -11.24 2.64
C ASP A 386 18.26 -11.68 1.47
N ILE A 387 18.05 -12.85 0.86
CA ILE A 387 18.77 -13.20 -0.38
C ILE A 387 18.11 -12.49 -1.57
N THR A 388 18.71 -11.39 -1.99
CA THR A 388 18.21 -10.55 -3.09
C THR A 388 18.83 -10.88 -4.44
N GLY A 389 19.92 -11.65 -4.46
CA GLY A 389 20.61 -12.02 -5.69
C GLY A 389 21.19 -13.42 -5.65
N LEU A 390 21.07 -14.11 -6.78
CA LEU A 390 21.63 -15.45 -6.97
C LEU A 390 22.15 -15.55 -8.40
N ARG A 391 23.43 -15.86 -8.58
CA ARG A 391 24.04 -16.10 -9.90
C ARG A 391 24.89 -17.35 -9.88
N VAL A 392 25.02 -18.01 -11.03
CA VAL A 392 26.01 -19.09 -11.22
C VAL A 392 27.01 -18.62 -12.25
N LEU A 393 28.29 -18.73 -11.91
CA LEU A 393 29.40 -18.32 -12.76
C LEU A 393 30.27 -19.55 -13.09
N ALA A 394 30.74 -19.62 -14.32
CA ALA A 394 31.76 -20.57 -14.75
C ALA A 394 33.13 -20.25 -14.10
N PRO A 395 34.10 -21.19 -14.14
CA PRO A 395 35.44 -20.97 -13.57
C PRO A 395 36.18 -19.74 -14.12
N ASP A 396 35.89 -19.35 -15.37
CA ASP A 396 36.45 -18.17 -16.03
C ASP A 396 35.68 -16.87 -15.72
N GLY A 397 34.61 -16.94 -14.92
CA GLY A 397 33.75 -15.83 -14.56
C GLY A 397 32.57 -15.60 -15.50
N ALA A 398 32.39 -16.41 -16.56
CA ALA A 398 31.24 -16.28 -17.45
C ALA A 398 29.92 -16.56 -16.71
N LEU A 399 28.92 -15.70 -16.91
CA LEU A 399 27.59 -15.86 -16.31
C LEU A 399 26.86 -17.05 -16.95
N LEU A 400 26.53 -18.05 -16.14
CA LEU A 400 25.77 -19.24 -16.55
C LEU A 400 24.29 -19.12 -16.20
N MET A 401 23.97 -18.44 -15.09
CA MET A 401 22.61 -18.22 -14.62
C MET A 401 22.51 -16.90 -13.88
N ASP A 402 21.45 -16.15 -14.17
CA ASP A 402 20.99 -15.02 -13.37
C ASP A 402 19.63 -15.34 -12.75
N GLY A 403 19.57 -15.42 -11.43
CA GLY A 403 18.39 -15.74 -10.67
C GLY A 403 17.31 -14.67 -10.75
N GLY A 404 17.65 -13.45 -11.18
CA GLY A 404 16.69 -12.40 -11.50
C GLY A 404 15.83 -12.71 -12.74
N GLN A 405 16.30 -13.61 -13.61
CA GLN A 405 15.55 -14.05 -14.78
C GLN A 405 14.72 -15.33 -14.52
N LEU A 406 14.80 -15.89 -13.32
CA LEU A 406 14.08 -17.08 -12.94
C LEU A 406 12.81 -16.73 -12.15
N GLY A 407 11.74 -17.48 -12.41
CA GLY A 407 10.55 -17.47 -11.57
C GLY A 407 10.90 -17.83 -10.12
N THR A 408 10.27 -17.12 -9.19
CA THR A 408 10.47 -17.31 -7.74
C THR A 408 9.22 -17.93 -7.15
N PHE A 409 9.38 -19.00 -6.38
CA PHE A 409 8.30 -19.66 -5.66
C PHE A 409 8.54 -19.51 -4.16
N MET A 410 7.52 -19.09 -3.41
CA MET A 410 7.60 -18.96 -1.95
C MET A 410 6.58 -19.87 -1.29
N THR A 411 7.04 -20.74 -0.39
CA THR A 411 6.18 -21.64 0.39
C THR A 411 6.74 -21.77 1.81
N GLY A 412 5.95 -21.40 2.82
CA GLY A 412 6.32 -21.58 4.23
C GLY A 412 7.62 -20.86 4.63
N GLY A 413 7.87 -19.66 4.09
CA GLY A 413 9.09 -18.88 4.36
C GLY A 413 10.34 -19.38 3.65
N ILE A 414 10.19 -20.32 2.70
CA ILE A 414 11.26 -20.80 1.84
C ILE A 414 11.04 -20.24 0.44
N THR A 415 12.05 -19.52 -0.04
CA THR A 415 12.14 -19.02 -1.41
C THR A 415 12.88 -20.02 -2.26
N SER A 416 12.32 -20.39 -3.42
CA SER A 416 12.90 -21.36 -4.35
C SER A 416 12.96 -20.82 -5.78
N LYS A 417 14.08 -21.09 -6.46
CA LYS A 417 14.29 -20.78 -7.89
C LYS A 417 14.78 -22.02 -8.62
N THR A 418 14.17 -22.33 -9.77
CA THR A 418 14.51 -23.50 -10.57
C THR A 418 15.25 -23.09 -11.83
N TRP A 419 16.44 -23.65 -12.02
CA TRP A 419 17.27 -23.46 -13.20
C TRP A 419 17.40 -24.76 -14.00
N LYS A 420 17.18 -24.68 -15.30
CA LYS A 420 17.32 -25.81 -16.24
C LYS A 420 18.34 -25.44 -17.32
N PRO A 421 19.64 -25.67 -17.10
CA PRO A 421 20.64 -25.36 -18.11
C PRO A 421 20.62 -26.38 -19.26
N ASP A 422 21.07 -25.96 -20.44
CA ASP A 422 21.26 -26.84 -21.61
C ASP A 422 22.36 -27.89 -21.39
N ALA A 423 23.33 -27.57 -20.53
CA ALA A 423 24.41 -28.46 -20.12
C ALA A 423 24.75 -28.27 -18.64
N PRO A 424 25.24 -29.30 -17.93
CA PRO A 424 25.66 -29.16 -16.54
C PRO A 424 26.73 -28.07 -16.37
N PRO A 425 26.73 -27.31 -15.25
CA PRO A 425 27.77 -26.33 -14.98
C PRO A 425 29.16 -26.98 -14.99
N PRO A 426 30.17 -26.34 -15.62
CA PRO A 426 31.52 -26.88 -15.67
C PRO A 426 32.11 -27.05 -14.25
N PRO A 427 32.98 -28.05 -14.02
CA PRO A 427 33.67 -28.21 -12.75
C PRO A 427 34.41 -26.93 -12.33
N GLY A 428 34.25 -26.52 -11.07
CA GLY A 428 34.81 -25.27 -10.56
C GLY A 428 33.90 -24.06 -10.73
N SER A 429 32.68 -24.22 -11.24
CA SER A 429 31.65 -23.18 -11.20
C SER A 429 31.36 -22.75 -9.77
N VAL A 430 30.93 -21.51 -9.59
CA VAL A 430 30.60 -20.93 -8.29
C VAL A 430 29.17 -20.38 -8.30
N VAL A 431 28.55 -20.38 -7.13
CA VAL A 431 27.32 -19.64 -6.86
C VAL A 431 27.71 -18.33 -6.18
N GLU A 432 27.29 -17.23 -6.76
CA GLU A 432 27.37 -15.90 -6.18
C GLU A 432 26.00 -15.58 -5.55
N VAL A 433 26.00 -15.38 -4.23
CA VAL A 433 24.80 -15.09 -3.44
C VAL A 433 24.94 -13.67 -2.91
N THR A 434 23.93 -12.83 -3.17
CA THR A 434 23.85 -11.47 -2.65
C THR A 434 22.80 -11.42 -1.55
N GLU A 435 23.23 -11.00 -0.37
CA GLU A 435 22.43 -10.84 0.84
C GLU A 435 22.21 -9.34 1.12
N TYR A 436 21.00 -8.99 1.51
CA TYR A 436 20.62 -7.70 2.06
C TYR A 436 20.91 -7.67 3.55
N LEU A 437 21.77 -6.75 3.99
CA LEU A 437 22.12 -6.60 5.40
C LEU A 437 21.34 -5.46 6.08
N GLY A 438 20.81 -4.53 5.29
CA GLY A 438 20.21 -3.30 5.78
C GLY A 438 20.39 -2.17 4.77
N TYR A 439 20.28 -0.94 5.22
CA TYR A 439 20.46 0.24 4.38
C TYR A 439 21.11 1.38 5.16
N ARG A 440 21.69 2.32 4.42
CA ARG A 440 22.22 3.56 4.96
C ARG A 440 21.58 4.75 4.25
N HIS A 441 21.37 5.83 4.99
CA HIS A 441 20.90 7.07 4.39
C HIS A 441 22.01 7.74 3.59
N LEU A 442 21.66 8.24 2.41
CA LEU A 442 22.51 9.10 1.58
C LEU A 442 22.70 10.46 2.24
#